data_AF-A0A3B0CTE3-F1
#
_entry.id   AF-A0A3B0CTE3-F1
#
_cell.length_a   1.000
_cell.length_b   1.000
_cell.length_c   1.000
_cell.angle_alpha   90.00
_cell.angle_beta   90.00
_cell.angle_gamma   90.00
#
_symmetry.space_group_name_H-M   'P 1'
#
loop_
_entity.id
_entity.type
_entity.pdbx_description
1 polymer ?
#
loop_
_entity_poly.entity_id
_entity_poly.type
_entity_poly.pdbx_seq_one_letter_code
_entity_poly.pdbx_strand_id
1 'polypeptide(L)' 'MNQNFGLPAEIDQMKRLLERTAKKYRYNFRHPRVIEISQQLDKLIVNMMRRNR' A
#
# COMPACT_ATOMS: atom_id res chain seq x y z
N MET A 1 -6.36 -19.64 -17.28
CA MET A 1 -6.84 -19.16 -15.97
C MET A 1 -5.78 -18.23 -15.39
N ASN A 2 -5.90 -16.92 -15.57
CA ASN A 2 -4.90 -15.97 -15.04
C ASN A 2 -5.26 -15.66 -13.58
N GLN A 3 -4.56 -16.32 -12.67
CA GLN A 3 -4.75 -16.14 -11.24
C GLN A 3 -4.21 -14.76 -10.82
N ASN A 4 -5.11 -13.80 -10.64
CA ASN A 4 -4.80 -12.42 -10.28
C ASN A 4 -5.18 -12.09 -8.82
N PHE A 5 -5.32 -13.11 -7.96
CA PHE A 5 -5.85 -12.98 -6.60
C PHE A 5 -4.86 -12.43 -5.56
N GLY A 6 -3.56 -12.35 -5.87
CA GLY A 6 -2.52 -11.94 -4.91
C GLY A 6 -2.32 -10.44 -4.76
N LEU A 7 -2.29 -9.70 -5.88
CA LEU A 7 -2.03 -8.24 -5.88
C LEU A 7 -3.10 -7.42 -5.15
N PRO A 8 -4.41 -7.68 -5.31
CA PRO A 8 -5.43 -6.95 -4.56
C PRO A 8 -5.32 -7.18 -3.05
N ALA A 9 -5.02 -8.41 -2.62
CA ALA A 9 -4.85 -8.75 -1.22
C ALA A 9 -3.62 -8.06 -0.61
N GLU A 10 -2.51 -7.99 -1.34
CA GLU A 10 -1.30 -7.29 -0.92
C GLU A 10 -1.53 -5.77 -0.78
N ILE A 11 -2.24 -5.16 -1.73
CA ILE A 11 -2.65 -3.75 -1.66
C ILE A 11 -3.52 -3.50 -0.43
N ASP A 12 -4.49 -4.38 -0.14
CA ASP A 12 -5.36 -4.22 1.02
C ASP A 12 -4.62 -4.42 2.35
N GLN A 13 -3.67 -5.35 2.42
CA GLN A 13 -2.79 -5.49 3.58
C GLN A 13 -1.94 -4.23 3.79
N MET A 14 -1.37 -3.69 2.72
CA MET A 14 -0.52 -2.50 2.76
C MET A 14 -1.33 -1.25 3.17
N LYS A 15 -2.58 -1.11 2.70
CA LYS A 15 -3.52 -0.06 3.16
C LYS A 15 -3.78 -0.14 4.66
N ARG A 16 -4.06 -1.34 5.18
CA ARG A 16 -4.28 -1.55 6.62
C ARG A 16 -3.01 -1.26 7.43
N LEU A 17 -1.84 -1.62 6.92
CA LEU A 17 -0.56 -1.30 7.55
C LEU A 17 -0.31 0.22 7.60
N LEU A 18 -0.60 0.92 6.50
CA LEU A 18 -0.50 2.38 6.43
C LEU A 18 -1.43 3.05 7.44
N GLU A 19 -2.69 2.62 7.50
CA GLU A 19 -3.67 3.16 8.43
C GLU A 19 -3.24 2.96 9.89
N ARG A 20 -2.81 1.74 10.25
CA ARG A 20 -2.31 1.42 11.60
C ARG A 20 -1.07 2.24 11.95
N THR A 21 -0.16 2.41 11.00
CA THR A 21 1.07 3.18 11.19
C THR A 21 0.77 4.67 11.34
N ALA A 22 -0.12 5.23 10.51
CA ALA A 22 -0.58 6.60 10.65
C ALA A 22 -1.24 6.81 12.03
N LYS A 23 -2.17 5.93 12.44
CA LYS A 23 -2.78 5.95 13.78
C LYS A 23 -1.74 5.94 14.90
N LYS A 24 -0.75 5.05 14.82
CA LYS A 24 0.36 4.95 15.79
C LYS A 24 1.13 6.26 15.92
N TYR A 25 1.36 6.96 14.82
CA TYR A 25 2.08 8.23 14.78
C TYR A 25 1.16 9.46 14.78
N ARG A 26 -0.06 9.33 15.33
CA ARG A 26 -1.04 10.44 15.45
C ARG A 26 -1.31 11.15 14.12
N TYR A 27 -1.41 10.37 13.05
CA TYR A 27 -1.60 10.83 11.69
C TYR A 27 -0.53 11.83 11.21
N ASN A 28 0.69 11.73 11.76
CA ASN A 28 1.83 12.45 11.22
C ASN A 28 2.24 11.79 9.89
N PHE A 29 1.66 12.27 8.79
CA PHE A 29 1.98 11.81 7.44
C PHE A 29 3.41 12.18 6.98
N ARG A 30 4.11 13.03 7.74
CA ARG A 30 5.53 13.33 7.51
C ARG A 30 6.47 12.41 8.30
N HIS A 31 5.94 11.51 9.14
CA HIS A 31 6.76 10.56 9.86
C HIS A 31 7.46 9.62 8.85
N PRO A 32 8.78 9.40 8.95
CA PRO A 32 9.54 8.63 7.95
C PRO A 32 8.92 7.27 7.62
N ARG A 33 8.42 6.57 8.66
CA ARG A 33 7.77 5.26 8.50
C ARG A 33 6.40 5.31 7.80
N VAL A 34 5.66 6.41 7.95
CA VAL A 34 4.38 6.60 7.25
C VAL A 34 4.66 6.87 5.77
N ILE A 35 5.67 7.71 5.47
CA ILE A 35 6.13 7.99 4.10
C ILE A 35 6.58 6.69 3.42
N GLU A 36 7.42 5.90 4.08
CA GLU A 36 7.95 4.65 3.52
C GLU A 36 6.83 3.68 3.11
N ILE A 37 5.86 3.46 4.00
CA ILE A 37 4.72 2.56 3.72
C ILE A 37 3.83 3.15 2.61
N SER A 38 3.59 4.46 2.59
CA SER A 38 2.85 5.10 1.49
C SER A 38 3.54 4.89 0.14
N GLN A 39 4.87 5.05 0.07
CA GLN A 39 5.62 4.83 -1.17
C GLN A 39 5.60 3.36 -1.62
N GLN A 40 5.62 2.41 -0.68
CA GLN A 40 5.48 0.99 -1.02
C GLN A 40 4.08 0.67 -1.57
N LEU A 41 3.03 1.24 -0.97
CA LEU A 41 1.67 1.12 -1.47
C LEU A 41 1.51 1.71 -2.88
N ASP A 42 2.07 2.89 -3.13
CA ASP A 42 2.03 3.53 -4.46
C ASP A 42 2.68 2.67 -5.54
N LYS A 43 3.83 2.05 -5.24
CA LYS A 43 4.49 1.12 -6.18
C LYS A 43 3.60 -0.07 -6.53
N LEU A 44 2.91 -0.65 -5.55
CA LEU A 44 1.99 -1.76 -5.80
C LEU A 44 0.81 -1.35 -6.68
N ILE A 45 0.23 -0.17 -6.42
CA ILE A 45 -0.87 0.38 -7.22
C ILE A 45 -0.42 0.61 -8.66
N VAL A 46 0.74 1.26 -8.87
CA VAL A 46 1.28 1.49 -10.22
C VAL A 46 1.55 0.18 -10.95
N ASN A 47 2.10 -0.83 -10.26
CA ASN A 47 2.35 -2.15 -10.83
C ASN A 47 1.04 -2.85 -11.23
N MET A 48 0.00 -2.75 -10.41
CA MET A 48 -1.33 -3.26 -10.75
C MET A 48 -1.91 -2.55 -11.98
N MET A 49 -1.85 -1.22 -12.01
CA MET A 49 -2.35 -0.43 -13.15
C MET A 49 -1.64 -0.79 -14.46
N ARG A 50 -0.32 -1.03 -14.41
CA ARG A 50 0.45 -1.47 -15.58
C ARG A 50 0.10 -2.87 -16.06
N ARG A 51 -0.23 -3.80 -15.15
CA ARG A 51 -0.63 -5.18 -15.49
C ARG A 51 -2.05 -5.29 -16.01
N ASN A 52 -2.92 -4.33 -15.66
CA ASN A 52 -4.31 -4.26 -16.11
C ASN A 52 -4.48 -3.45 -17.41
N ARG A 53 -3.38 -3.05 -18.06
CA ARG A 53 -3.36 -2.32 -19.33
C ARG A 53 -2.99 -3.26 -20.47
#